data_AF-U6JSA8-F1
#
_entry.id   AF-U6JSA8-F1
#
_cell.length_a   1.000
_cell.length_b   1.000
_cell.length_c   1.000
_cell.angle_alpha   90.00
_cell.angle_beta   90.00
_cell.angle_gamma   90.00
#
_symmetry.space_group_name_H-M   'P 1'
#
loop_
_entity.id
_entity.type
_entity.pdbx_description
1 polymer ?
#
loop_
_entity_poly.entity_id
_entity_poly.type
_entity_poly.pdbx_seq_one_letter_code
_entity_poly.pdbx_strand_id
1 'polypeptide(L)'
;MPQQQEQQQQQQQQQEQQQEQQWLPLEGTPEVLEPYLFALGGPREVSSEGAPQGGPQGGPLGAPLLQIEDVLSLEPWALDMLECTDTAALLLLFPLTANDEEERQQQPLQQQQEEYDGELMKTVWFVKQVRRGV
;
A
#
# COMPACT_ATOMS: atom_id res chain seq x y z
N MET A 1 -8.76 41.31 -17.49
CA MET A 1 -7.97 40.36 -18.28
C MET A 1 -6.70 39.83 -17.59
N PRO A 2 -5.91 40.59 -16.80
CA PRO A 2 -4.68 40.03 -16.19
C PRO A 2 -4.94 39.04 -15.03
N GLN A 3 -6.01 39.25 -14.25
CA GLN A 3 -6.34 38.38 -13.09
C GLN A 3 -6.61 36.91 -13.44
N GLN A 4 -7.17 36.64 -14.63
CA GLN A 4 -7.49 35.25 -15.04
C GLN A 4 -6.24 34.50 -15.48
N GLN A 5 -5.24 35.22 -15.99
CA GLN A 5 -3.97 34.66 -16.42
C GLN A 5 -3.06 34.34 -15.21
N GLU A 6 -3.06 35.22 -14.20
CA GLU A 6 -2.35 34.99 -12.94
C GLU A 6 -2.91 33.79 -12.17
N GLN A 7 -4.23 33.62 -12.17
CA GLN A 7 -4.89 32.49 -11.49
C GLN A 7 -4.60 31.15 -12.19
N GLN A 8 -4.51 31.13 -13.52
CA GLN A 8 -4.08 29.94 -14.28
C GLN A 8 -2.62 29.59 -14.03
N GLN A 9 -1.74 30.60 -13.93
CA GLN A 9 -0.32 30.39 -13.70
C GLN A 9 -0.05 29.85 -12.28
N GLN A 10 -0.79 30.33 -11.27
CA GLN A 10 -0.73 29.78 -9.91
C GLN A 10 -1.22 28.33 -9.83
N GLN A 11 -2.26 27.98 -10.61
CA GLN A 11 -2.79 26.62 -10.65
C GLN A 11 -1.81 25.64 -11.32
N GLN A 12 -1.10 26.08 -12.36
CA GLN A 12 -0.03 25.28 -12.98
C GLN A 12 1.15 25.10 -12.03
N GLN A 13 1.59 26.13 -11.31
CA GLN A 13 2.68 26.00 -10.35
C GLN A 13 2.33 25.07 -9.16
N GLN A 14 1.08 25.08 -8.68
CA GLN A 14 0.64 24.11 -7.66
C GLN A 14 0.60 22.67 -8.20
N GLN A 15 0.22 22.49 -9.45
CA GLN A 15 0.30 21.17 -10.09
C GLN A 15 1.75 20.73 -10.24
N GLU A 16 2.67 21.61 -10.66
CA GLU A 16 4.11 21.36 -10.77
C GLU A 16 4.76 21.00 -9.41
N GLN A 17 4.45 21.72 -8.34
CA GLN A 17 4.93 21.37 -6.99
C GLN A 17 4.38 20.04 -6.45
N GLN A 18 3.20 19.60 -6.91
CA GLN A 18 2.76 18.22 -6.63
C GLN A 18 3.47 17.17 -7.49
N GLN A 19 4.07 17.55 -8.64
CA GLN A 19 4.76 16.59 -9.52
C GLN A 19 6.16 16.20 -9.01
N GLU A 20 6.80 17.01 -8.16
CA GLU A 20 8.15 16.75 -7.61
C GLU A 20 8.14 16.06 -6.24
N GLN A 21 6.98 15.58 -5.75
CA GLN A 21 6.95 14.89 -4.46
C GLN A 21 7.52 13.48 -4.58
N GLN A 22 8.82 13.37 -4.34
CA GLN A 22 9.49 12.10 -4.09
C GLN A 22 9.21 11.65 -2.66
N TRP A 23 8.67 10.45 -2.54
CA TRP A 23 8.41 9.80 -1.26
C TRP A 23 9.68 9.09 -0.80
N LEU A 24 9.97 9.15 0.49
CA LEU A 24 11.06 8.36 1.07
C LEU A 24 10.72 6.86 0.97
N PRO A 25 11.72 5.99 0.73
CA PRO A 25 11.49 4.56 0.73
C PRO A 25 11.05 4.11 2.12
N LEU A 26 10.07 3.20 2.14
CA LEU A 26 9.56 2.61 3.38
C LEU A 26 10.44 1.42 3.79
N GLU A 27 10.74 1.33 5.07
CA GLU A 27 11.42 0.17 5.64
C GLU A 27 10.43 -1.00 5.79
N GLY A 28 10.87 -2.20 5.43
CA GLY A 28 10.02 -3.40 5.36
C GLY A 28 9.91 -4.17 6.66
N THR A 29 9.91 -3.50 7.81
CA THR A 29 9.87 -4.13 9.13
C THR A 29 8.51 -3.93 9.82
N PRO A 30 8.07 -4.85 10.70
CA PRO A 30 6.85 -4.71 11.48
C PRO A 30 6.76 -3.38 12.25
N GLU A 31 7.86 -2.91 12.83
CA GLU A 31 7.89 -1.68 13.65
C GLU A 31 7.52 -0.43 12.85
N VAL A 32 7.74 -0.44 11.54
CA VAL A 32 7.39 0.66 10.64
C VAL A 32 6.02 0.43 10.01
N LEU A 33 5.75 -0.80 9.56
CA LEU A 33 4.54 -1.11 8.82
C LEU A 33 3.28 -1.16 9.69
N GLU A 34 3.37 -1.62 10.95
CA GLU A 34 2.19 -1.70 11.82
C GLU A 34 1.64 -0.31 12.21
N PRO A 35 2.46 0.65 12.70
CA PRO A 35 2.00 2.00 12.94
C PRO A 35 1.52 2.69 11.66
N TYR A 36 2.13 2.36 10.51
CA TYR A 36 1.71 2.89 9.22
C TYR A 36 0.30 2.39 8.84
N LEU A 37 0.03 1.09 8.97
CA LEU A 37 -1.30 0.51 8.75
C LEU A 37 -2.34 1.11 9.71
N PHE A 38 -1.96 1.30 10.98
CA PHE A 38 -2.79 1.98 11.97
C PHE A 38 -3.15 3.40 11.53
N ALA A 39 -2.16 4.19 11.08
CA ALA A 39 -2.35 5.57 10.65
C ALA A 39 -3.25 5.70 9.41
N LEU A 40 -3.24 4.68 8.53
CA LEU A 40 -4.13 4.59 7.37
C LEU A 40 -5.57 4.16 7.71
N GLY A 41 -5.86 3.87 8.99
CA GLY A 41 -7.18 3.43 9.42
C GLY A 41 -7.41 1.93 9.21
N GLY A 42 -6.36 1.13 9.37
CA GLY A 42 -6.42 -0.33 9.28
C GLY A 42 -7.56 -0.95 10.13
N PRO A 43 -8.05 -2.14 9.72
CA PRO A 43 -9.23 -2.76 10.31
C PRO A 43 -9.01 -3.15 11.77
N ARG A 44 -10.04 -2.94 12.60
CA ARG A 44 -10.01 -3.21 14.05
C ARG A 44 -11.30 -3.90 14.48
N GLU A 45 -11.22 -4.60 15.59
CA GLU A 45 -12.42 -5.08 16.26
C GLU A 45 -13.31 -3.91 16.67
N VAL A 46 -14.62 -4.06 16.44
CA VAL A 46 -15.60 -3.09 16.89
C VAL A 46 -15.93 -3.43 18.34
N SER A 47 -15.34 -2.70 19.29
CA SER A 47 -15.70 -2.84 20.70
C SER A 47 -17.17 -2.43 20.88
N SER A 48 -18.05 -3.42 21.03
CA SER A 48 -19.50 -3.24 21.11
C SER A 48 -19.96 -3.01 22.54
N GLU A 49 -19.45 -1.98 23.23
CA GLU A 49 -20.02 -1.53 24.51
C GLU A 49 -20.10 -0.01 24.59
N GLY A 50 -21.28 0.53 24.25
CA GLY A 50 -21.87 1.77 24.76
C GLY A 50 -21.19 3.12 24.45
N ALA A 51 -21.75 3.90 23.51
CA ALA A 51 -21.39 5.31 23.30
C ALA A 51 -21.90 6.23 24.46
N PRO A 52 -21.34 7.45 24.67
CA PRO A 52 -21.62 8.58 23.77
C PRO A 52 -20.40 9.44 23.37
N GLN A 53 -20.58 10.12 22.23
CA GLN A 53 -19.71 11.14 21.63
C GLN A 53 -19.39 12.33 22.55
N GLY A 54 -18.14 12.80 22.51
CA GLY A 54 -17.76 14.11 23.04
C GLY A 54 -16.25 14.35 23.16
N GLY A 55 -15.53 14.47 22.05
CA GLY A 55 -14.15 14.98 22.05
C GLY A 55 -13.31 14.59 20.83
N PRO A 56 -12.36 15.42 20.38
CA PRO A 56 -11.37 15.02 19.39
C PRO A 56 -10.34 14.11 20.08
N GLN A 57 -10.11 12.92 19.51
CA GLN A 57 -9.20 11.86 19.98
C GLN A 57 -9.69 11.00 21.16
N GLY A 58 -9.71 9.68 20.95
CA GLY A 58 -9.72 8.68 22.03
C GLY A 58 -11.06 7.97 22.31
N GLY A 59 -11.68 7.35 21.31
CA GLY A 59 -12.64 6.26 21.58
C GLY A 59 -11.91 4.94 21.88
N PRO A 60 -12.54 3.94 22.54
CA PRO A 60 -11.88 2.68 22.88
C PRO A 60 -11.42 2.01 21.59
N LEU A 61 -10.10 2.00 21.39
CA LEU A 61 -9.47 1.41 20.22
C LEU A 61 -9.51 -0.11 20.40
N GLY A 62 -10.45 -0.77 19.72
CA GLY A 62 -10.45 -2.23 19.63
C GLY A 62 -9.11 -2.74 19.11
N ALA A 63 -8.81 -4.02 19.40
CA ALA A 63 -7.58 -4.66 18.96
C ALA A 63 -7.45 -4.61 17.42
N PRO A 64 -6.24 -4.42 16.87
CA PRO A 64 -6.03 -4.51 15.44
C PRO A 64 -6.40 -5.92 14.96
N LEU A 65 -7.11 -6.01 13.83
CA LEU A 65 -7.46 -7.31 13.22
C LEU A 65 -6.32 -7.89 12.38
N LEU A 66 -5.38 -7.05 11.96
CA LEU A 66 -4.21 -7.42 11.19
C LEU A 66 -2.96 -7.08 11.98
N GLN A 67 -2.04 -8.03 12.01
CA GLN A 67 -0.70 -7.91 12.58
C GLN A 67 0.31 -8.11 11.44
N ILE A 68 1.50 -7.52 11.57
CA ILE A 68 2.58 -7.71 10.60
C ILE A 68 3.70 -8.44 11.33
N GLU A 69 4.12 -9.56 10.77
CA GLU A 69 5.15 -10.42 11.35
C GLU A 69 6.30 -10.60 10.37
N ASP A 70 7.51 -10.76 10.91
CA ASP A 70 8.69 -11.08 10.11
C ASP A 70 8.68 -12.54 9.64
N VAL A 71 8.87 -12.72 8.33
CA VAL A 71 9.05 -14.05 7.74
C VAL A 71 10.54 -14.31 7.57
N LEU A 72 11.11 -15.16 8.44
CA LEU A 72 12.55 -15.43 8.50
C LEU A 72 13.07 -16.27 7.33
N SER A 73 12.19 -17.07 6.71
CA SER A 73 12.50 -17.92 5.57
C SER A 73 11.23 -18.23 4.77
N LEU A 74 11.39 -18.59 3.50
CA LEU A 74 10.28 -19.07 2.66
C LEU A 74 10.04 -20.58 2.79
N GLU A 75 10.83 -21.26 3.63
CA GLU A 75 10.63 -22.66 3.95
C GLU A 75 9.41 -22.86 4.87
N PRO A 76 8.69 -23.99 4.77
CA PRO A 76 7.44 -24.19 5.52
C PRO A 76 7.56 -24.01 7.04
N TRP A 77 8.70 -24.41 7.62
CA TRP A 77 8.95 -24.30 9.07
C TRP A 77 8.91 -22.87 9.59
N ALA A 78 9.21 -21.87 8.75
CA ALA A 78 9.21 -20.48 9.17
C ALA A 78 7.79 -19.91 9.24
N LEU A 79 6.86 -20.45 8.46
CA LEU A 79 5.44 -20.10 8.53
C LEU A 79 4.80 -20.69 9.80
N ASP A 80 5.26 -21.86 10.24
CA ASP A 80 4.82 -22.48 11.50
C ASP A 80 5.22 -21.68 12.75
N MET A 81 6.13 -20.70 12.60
CA MET A 81 6.58 -19.83 13.69
C MET A 81 5.74 -18.56 13.85
N LEU A 82 4.84 -18.26 12.90
CA LEU A 82 3.99 -17.08 12.95
C LEU A 82 2.95 -17.22 14.06
N GLU A 83 2.69 -16.13 14.77
CA GLU A 83 1.66 -16.09 15.83
C GLU A 83 0.25 -16.04 15.23
N CYS A 84 0.09 -15.45 14.05
CA CYS A 84 -1.19 -15.37 13.35
C CYS A 84 -1.72 -16.74 12.89
N THR A 85 -3.03 -16.95 13.04
CA THR A 85 -3.70 -18.19 12.60
C THR A 85 -3.95 -18.23 11.10
N ASP A 86 -4.11 -17.06 10.48
CA ASP A 86 -4.47 -16.91 9.07
C ASP A 86 -3.65 -15.80 8.42
N THR A 87 -2.94 -16.13 7.33
CA THR A 87 -2.14 -15.16 6.57
C THR A 87 -2.97 -14.57 5.43
N ALA A 88 -3.21 -13.26 5.47
CA ALA A 88 -3.94 -12.56 4.42
C ALA A 88 -3.06 -12.14 3.22
N ALA A 89 -1.79 -11.80 3.46
CA ALA A 89 -0.86 -11.33 2.43
C ALA A 89 0.61 -11.55 2.84
N LEU A 90 1.49 -11.59 1.85
CA LEU A 90 2.95 -11.57 2.02
C LEU A 90 3.53 -10.38 1.26
N LEU A 91 4.35 -9.58 1.93
CA LEU A 91 5.06 -8.43 1.38
C LEU A 91 6.55 -8.80 1.26
N LEU A 92 7.07 -8.86 0.03
CA LEU A 92 8.48 -9.17 -0.21
C LEU A 92 9.25 -7.92 -0.62
N LEU A 93 10.29 -7.59 0.14
CA LEU A 93 11.28 -6.60 -0.24
C LEU A 93 12.48 -7.33 -0.87
N PHE A 94 12.71 -7.08 -2.16
CA PHE A 94 13.83 -7.66 -2.89
C PHE A 94 14.48 -6.60 -3.78
N PRO A 95 15.80 -6.68 -4.01
CA PRO A 95 16.48 -5.76 -4.92
C PRO A 95 16.00 -6.02 -6.36
N LEU A 96 15.59 -4.96 -7.04
CA LEU A 96 15.34 -4.99 -8.47
C LEU A 96 16.61 -4.57 -9.20
N THR A 97 17.09 -5.41 -10.10
CA THR A 97 18.20 -5.10 -11.01
C THR A 97 17.68 -4.75 -12.40
N ALA A 98 18.51 -4.09 -13.20
CA ALA A 98 18.15 -3.73 -14.58
C ALA A 98 17.80 -4.98 -15.43
N ASN A 99 18.44 -6.12 -15.16
CA ASN A 99 18.14 -7.37 -15.83
C ASN A 99 16.74 -7.90 -15.48
N ASP A 100 16.32 -7.75 -14.22
CA ASP A 100 14.97 -8.17 -13.76
C ASP A 100 13.87 -7.36 -14.48
N GLU A 101 14.11 -6.08 -14.74
CA GLU A 101 13.17 -5.23 -15.50
C GLU A 101 13.08 -5.63 -16.97
N GLU A 102 14.22 -5.98 -17.59
CA GLU A 102 14.27 -6.45 -18.98
C GLU A 102 13.58 -7.82 -19.14
N GLU A 103 13.78 -8.76 -18.22
CA GLU A 103 13.11 -10.06 -18.22
C GLU A 103 11.60 -9.93 -17.99
N ARG A 104 11.16 -9.00 -17.10
CA ARG A 104 9.74 -8.68 -16.88
C ARG A 104 9.07 -8.07 -18.11
N GLN A 105 9.80 -7.29 -18.90
CA GLN A 105 9.29 -6.72 -20.16
C GLN A 105 9.26 -7.76 -21.29
N GLN A 106 10.19 -8.72 -21.26
CA GLN A 106 10.31 -9.78 -22.27
C GLN A 106 9.45 -11.01 -22.00
N GLN A 107 8.92 -11.18 -20.77
CA GLN A 107 7.89 -12.18 -20.51
C GLN A 107 6.72 -11.94 -21.46
N PRO A 108 6.44 -12.87 -22.40
CA PRO A 108 5.33 -12.70 -23.31
C PRO A 108 4.04 -12.80 -22.50
N LEU A 109 3.39 -11.66 -22.26
CA LEU A 109 1.95 -11.57 -22.00
C LEU A 109 1.21 -12.11 -23.25
N GLN A 110 1.31 -13.41 -23.53
CA GLN A 110 0.68 -14.01 -24.69
C GLN A 110 -0.47 -14.91 -24.25
N GLN A 111 -1.67 -14.36 -24.44
CA GLN A 111 -2.95 -15.04 -24.66
C GLN A 111 -3.61 -15.76 -23.47
N GLN A 112 -2.88 -16.19 -22.44
CA GLN A 112 -3.51 -16.81 -21.25
C GLN A 112 -4.04 -15.78 -20.24
N GLN A 113 -3.59 -14.53 -20.32
CA GLN A 113 -3.89 -13.48 -19.34
C GLN A 113 -5.18 -12.73 -19.64
N GLU A 114 -5.60 -12.61 -20.90
CA GLU A 114 -6.78 -11.81 -21.30
C GLU A 114 -8.12 -12.43 -20.83
N GLU A 115 -8.22 -13.76 -20.77
CA GLU A 115 -9.42 -14.45 -20.27
C GLU A 115 -9.45 -14.51 -18.73
N TYR A 116 -8.28 -14.62 -18.09
CA TYR A 116 -8.13 -14.55 -16.63
C TYR A 116 -8.35 -13.13 -16.07
N ASP A 117 -7.98 -12.08 -16.83
CA ASP A 117 -8.07 -10.69 -16.38
C ASP A 117 -9.52 -10.24 -16.16
N GLY A 118 -10.47 -10.71 -16.98
CA GLY A 118 -11.86 -10.22 -16.94
C GLY A 118 -12.62 -10.52 -15.64
N GLU A 119 -12.34 -11.67 -15.01
CA GLU A 119 -12.90 -12.01 -13.70
C GLU A 119 -12.02 -11.51 -12.55
N LEU A 120 -10.70 -11.57 -12.71
CA LEU A 120 -9.75 -11.10 -11.71
C LEU A 120 -9.91 -9.59 -11.45
N MET A 121 -10.12 -8.78 -12.49
CA MET A 121 -10.35 -7.34 -12.38
C MET A 121 -11.63 -6.98 -11.62
N LYS A 122 -12.58 -7.91 -11.44
CA LYS A 122 -13.80 -7.65 -10.65
C LYS A 122 -13.58 -7.78 -9.15
N THR A 123 -12.55 -8.51 -8.73
CA THR A 123 -12.29 -8.85 -7.32
C THR A 123 -10.96 -8.32 -6.81
N VAL A 124 -10.01 -8.05 -7.70
CA VAL A 124 -8.68 -7.54 -7.35
C VAL A 124 -8.62 -6.03 -7.52
N TRP A 125 -8.26 -5.35 -6.44
CA TRP A 125 -7.91 -3.94 -6.49
C TRP A 125 -6.43 -3.79 -6.87
N PHE A 126 -6.15 -3.21 -8.03
CA PHE A 126 -4.79 -2.97 -8.52
C PHE A 126 -4.60 -1.50 -8.90
N VAL A 127 -3.49 -0.91 -8.45
CA VAL A 127 -3.11 0.47 -8.77
C VAL A 127 -1.68 0.48 -9.33
N LYS A 128 -1.50 1.15 -10.47
CA LYS A 128 -0.16 1.36 -11.04
C LYS A 128 0.63 2.34 -10.18
N GLN A 129 1.85 1.95 -9.81
CA GLN A 129 2.81 2.90 -9.25
C GLN A 129 3.31 3.82 -10.38
N VAL A 130 3.00 5.11 -10.30
CA VAL A 130 3.51 6.13 -11.23
C VAL A 130 4.63 6.86 -10.52
N ARG A 131 5.88 6.43 -10.73
CA ARG A 131 7.04 7.20 -10.27
C ARG A 131 7.25 8.38 -11.23
N ARG A 132 7.11 9.61 -10.74
CA ARG A 132 7.51 10.81 -11.48
C ARG A 132 8.98 11.11 -11.15
N GLY A 133 9.88 10.61 -12.00
CA GLY A 133 11.28 11.05 -12.10
C GLY A 133 12.30 10.41 -11.14
N VAL A 134 13.31 9.78 -11.74
CA VAL A 134 14.72 10.08 -11.45
C VAL A 134 15.22 10.95 -12.62
#